data_AF-A0A518LP58-F1
#
_entry.id   AF-A0A518LP58-F1
#
_cell.length_a   1.000
_cell.length_b   1.000
_cell.length_c   1.000
_cell.angle_alpha   90.00
_cell.angle_beta   90.00
_cell.angle_gamma   90.00
#
_symmetry.space_group_name_H-M   'P 1'
#
loop_
_entity.id
_entity.type
_entity.pdbx_description
1 polymer ?
#
loop_
_entity_poly.entity_id
_entity_poly.type
_entity_poly.pdbx_seq_one_letter_code
_entity_poly.pdbx_strand_id
1 'polypeptide(L)'
;MIHKHRPHPIRHLVAVLGMFLFVQTYGAPAFAQVWAWHTATPLTPNASVDQQGSFLTSLDLRCVKSLGDCSWSITTNVRIFNGTSTLYGIWLRDPAGNATTVSVSQTSIAGSPYSQIQILQENANNGFVSVIEAGPPAALGASPDPIFLHSFVLTKTGSDFSGVTSLRAGTPNGFTGFEPADPFDFLRAASVDFNPAVQIPGGFEWANPVINITNVPEPTTAAMLLAPALLLLRRRHTRHRYDQRRRS
;
A
#
# COMPACT_ATOMS: atom_id res chain seq x y z
N MET A 1 -78.77 -16.28 8.15
CA MET A 1 -77.80 -17.07 8.95
C MET A 1 -76.45 -16.97 8.24
N ILE A 2 -75.52 -16.16 8.76
CA ILE A 2 -74.26 -15.84 8.08
C ILE A 2 -73.18 -16.80 8.59
N HIS A 3 -72.72 -17.73 7.75
CA HIS A 3 -71.57 -18.58 8.08
C HIS A 3 -70.27 -17.84 7.78
N LYS A 4 -69.52 -17.56 8.85
CA LYS A 4 -68.22 -16.89 8.87
C LYS A 4 -67.11 -17.94 8.71
N HIS A 5 -66.55 -18.06 7.51
CA HIS A 5 -65.34 -18.88 7.29
C HIS A 5 -64.10 -18.18 7.85
N ARG A 6 -63.36 -18.85 8.73
CA ARG A 6 -62.01 -18.43 9.17
C ARG A 6 -60.96 -18.98 8.20
N PRO A 7 -59.98 -18.18 7.73
CA PRO A 7 -58.84 -18.70 6.99
C PRO A 7 -57.77 -19.27 7.92
N HIS A 8 -57.21 -20.43 7.55
CA HIS A 8 -56.06 -21.08 8.20
C HIS A 8 -54.73 -20.48 7.69
N PRO A 9 -53.81 -20.02 8.56
CA PRO A 9 -52.51 -19.50 8.16
C PRO A 9 -51.41 -20.54 8.40
N ILE A 10 -51.32 -21.61 7.60
CA ILE A 10 -50.25 -22.63 7.79
C ILE A 10 -49.54 -22.97 6.47
N ARG A 11 -49.81 -22.27 5.35
CA ARG A 11 -49.18 -22.58 4.04
C ARG A 11 -48.05 -21.65 3.59
N HIS A 12 -47.71 -20.62 4.36
CA HIS A 12 -46.66 -19.66 3.96
C HIS A 12 -45.28 -19.89 4.62
N LEU A 13 -45.16 -20.80 5.59
CA LEU A 13 -43.90 -20.96 6.32
C LEU A 13 -42.84 -21.80 5.58
N VAL A 14 -43.24 -22.69 4.66
CA VAL A 14 -42.31 -23.62 3.98
C VAL A 14 -41.65 -22.98 2.75
N ALA A 15 -42.30 -22.01 2.10
CA ALA A 15 -41.73 -21.33 0.94
C ALA A 15 -40.61 -20.33 1.30
N VAL A 16 -40.62 -19.78 2.52
CA VAL A 16 -39.63 -18.78 2.96
C VAL A 16 -38.31 -19.43 3.40
N LEU A 17 -38.34 -20.66 3.92
CA LEU A 17 -37.11 -21.40 4.25
C LEU A 17 -36.41 -22.00 3.02
N GLY A 18 -37.15 -22.41 1.99
CA GLY A 18 -36.56 -22.92 0.74
C GLY A 18 -35.86 -21.84 -0.10
N MET A 19 -36.32 -20.59 0.00
CA MET A 19 -35.74 -19.46 -0.72
C MET A 19 -34.51 -18.87 -0.01
N PHE A 20 -34.36 -19.06 1.31
CA PHE A 20 -33.16 -18.66 2.04
C PHE A 20 -31.97 -19.61 1.87
N LEU A 21 -32.19 -20.84 1.40
CA LEU A 21 -31.11 -21.79 1.06
C LEU A 21 -30.63 -21.69 -0.39
N PHE A 22 -31.29 -20.88 -1.24
CA PHE A 22 -30.90 -20.70 -2.65
C PHE A 22 -30.28 -19.33 -2.97
N VAL A 23 -30.13 -18.43 -2.00
CA VAL A 23 -29.56 -17.08 -2.19
C VAL A 23 -28.11 -16.98 -1.66
N GLN A 24 -27.44 -18.10 -1.39
CA GLN A 24 -26.00 -18.10 -1.01
C GLN A 24 -25.03 -18.66 -2.06
N THR A 25 -25.50 -18.97 -3.27
CA THR A 25 -24.62 -19.33 -4.39
C THR A 25 -24.77 -18.38 -5.56
N TYR A 26 -24.89 -17.08 -5.29
CA TYR A 26 -24.25 -16.13 -6.17
C TYR A 26 -22.75 -16.42 -6.07
N GLY A 27 -22.25 -17.23 -7.00
CA GLY A 27 -20.83 -17.46 -7.16
C GLY A 27 -20.17 -16.10 -7.14
N ALA A 28 -19.39 -15.86 -6.08
CA ALA A 28 -18.50 -14.71 -6.06
C ALA A 28 -17.75 -14.76 -7.40
N PRO A 29 -17.71 -13.67 -8.19
CA PRO A 29 -16.81 -13.61 -9.33
C PRO A 29 -15.45 -14.06 -8.79
N ALA A 30 -14.99 -15.21 -9.24
CA ALA A 30 -14.02 -16.01 -8.50
C ALA A 30 -12.59 -15.43 -8.60
N PHE A 31 -12.43 -14.09 -8.59
CA PHE A 31 -11.25 -13.32 -8.94
C PHE A 31 -9.96 -14.00 -8.47
N ALA A 32 -8.95 -14.01 -9.34
CA ALA A 32 -7.61 -14.36 -8.91
C ALA A 32 -7.22 -13.35 -7.83
N GLN A 33 -6.94 -13.84 -6.63
CA GLN A 33 -6.60 -13.04 -5.47
C GLN A 33 -5.08 -13.03 -5.39
N VAL A 34 -4.52 -11.84 -5.57
CA VAL A 34 -3.08 -11.62 -5.61
C VAL A 34 -2.75 -10.49 -4.68
N TRP A 35 -1.86 -10.67 -3.72
CA TRP A 35 -1.44 -9.58 -2.83
C TRP A 35 0.00 -9.23 -3.09
N ALA A 36 0.27 -7.96 -3.35
CA ALA A 36 1.61 -7.42 -3.49
C ALA A 36 1.94 -6.49 -2.32
N TRP A 37 3.20 -6.48 -1.88
CA TRP A 37 3.68 -5.57 -0.85
C TRP A 37 5.16 -5.25 -1.01
N HIS A 38 5.59 -4.17 -0.36
CA HIS A 38 6.98 -3.72 -0.37
C HIS A 38 7.61 -3.94 1.01
N THR A 39 8.84 -4.45 1.03
CA THR A 39 9.71 -4.43 2.20
C THR A 39 10.94 -3.60 1.90
N ALA A 40 11.68 -3.18 2.93
CA ALA A 40 12.85 -2.32 2.74
C ALA A 40 14.01 -2.65 3.67
N THR A 41 15.22 -2.35 3.21
CA THR A 41 16.42 -2.25 4.03
C THR A 41 17.09 -0.88 3.82
N PRO A 42 17.49 -0.17 4.90
CA PRO A 42 18.16 1.11 4.75
C PRO A 42 19.56 0.93 4.14
N LEU A 43 19.94 1.83 3.25
CA LEU A 43 21.26 1.85 2.59
C LEU A 43 22.14 3.00 3.05
N THR A 44 21.54 4.07 3.59
CA THR A 44 22.27 5.22 4.12
C THR A 44 22.06 5.34 5.64
N PRO A 45 23.02 5.91 6.40
CA PRO A 45 22.92 6.00 7.87
C PRO A 45 21.76 6.86 8.40
N ASN A 46 21.20 7.71 7.54
CA ASN A 46 20.09 8.62 7.83
C ASN A 46 18.73 8.09 7.36
N ALA A 47 18.71 6.89 6.79
CA ALA A 47 17.52 6.17 6.39
C ALA A 47 17.19 5.10 7.43
N SER A 48 15.92 4.98 7.82
CA SER A 48 15.42 3.87 8.65
C SER A 48 14.06 3.38 8.15
N VAL A 49 13.69 2.19 8.61
CA VAL A 49 12.36 1.60 8.37
C VAL A 49 11.62 1.59 9.70
N ASP A 50 10.53 2.36 9.78
CA ASP A 50 9.69 2.43 10.97
C ASP A 50 8.69 1.24 10.98
N GLN A 51 8.19 0.85 9.80
CA GLN A 51 7.29 -0.29 9.63
C GLN A 51 7.56 -0.98 8.30
N GLN A 52 7.73 -2.30 8.30
CA GLN A 52 7.78 -3.09 7.07
C GLN A 52 6.38 -3.22 6.46
N GLY A 53 6.29 -3.14 5.13
CA GLY A 53 5.04 -3.43 4.44
C GLY A 53 4.70 -4.91 4.49
N SER A 54 3.41 -5.19 4.47
CA SER A 54 2.86 -6.54 4.40
C SER A 54 1.63 -6.51 3.50
N PHE A 55 0.96 -7.64 3.35
CA PHE A 55 -0.32 -7.68 2.65
C PHE A 55 -1.44 -6.88 3.36
N LEU A 56 -1.26 -6.45 4.61
CA LEU A 56 -2.24 -5.62 5.35
C LEU A 56 -1.76 -4.20 5.67
N THR A 57 -0.46 -3.93 5.53
CA THR A 57 0.16 -2.73 6.08
C THR A 57 1.01 -2.01 5.05
N SER A 58 1.04 -0.67 5.14
CA SER A 58 1.97 0.16 4.38
C SER A 58 3.42 -0.09 4.82
N LEU A 59 4.35 0.20 3.90
CA LEU A 59 5.76 0.34 4.21
C LEU A 59 6.01 1.77 4.68
N ASP A 60 6.43 1.96 5.94
CA ASP A 60 6.70 3.28 6.50
C ASP A 60 8.21 3.46 6.71
N LEU A 61 8.76 4.43 6.00
CA LEU A 61 10.16 4.79 5.95
C LEU A 61 10.38 6.12 6.65
N ARG A 62 11.57 6.29 7.24
CA ARG A 62 11.96 7.52 7.93
C ARG A 62 13.28 8.04 7.37
N CYS A 63 13.30 9.34 7.08
CA CYS A 63 14.46 10.06 6.56
C CYS A 63 14.91 11.17 7.51
N VAL A 64 16.14 11.09 8.01
CA VAL A 64 16.81 12.17 8.75
C VAL A 64 17.52 13.08 7.75
N LYS A 65 16.75 14.01 7.18
CA LYS A 65 17.15 14.80 6.01
C LYS A 65 18.41 15.66 6.18
N SER A 66 18.76 16.03 7.42
CA SER A 66 19.89 16.93 7.66
C SER A 66 21.25 16.30 7.37
N LEU A 67 21.28 14.98 7.29
CA LEU A 67 22.45 14.19 7.01
C LEU A 67 22.60 13.89 5.50
N GLY A 68 21.72 14.45 4.66
CA GLY A 68 21.72 14.28 3.20
C GLY A 68 20.57 13.43 2.68
N ASP A 69 20.78 12.82 1.53
CA ASP A 69 19.81 11.95 0.87
C ASP A 69 19.61 10.65 1.65
N CYS A 70 18.38 10.14 1.65
CA CYS A 70 18.03 8.88 2.30
C CYS A 70 17.78 7.84 1.23
N SER A 71 18.42 6.66 1.33
CA SER A 71 18.21 5.57 0.38
C SER A 71 17.86 4.27 1.07
N TRP A 72 16.97 3.51 0.43
CA TRP A 72 16.54 2.17 0.86
C TRP A 72 16.59 1.22 -0.33
N SER A 73 16.95 -0.03 -0.09
CA SER A 73 16.70 -1.12 -1.03
C SER A 73 15.30 -1.63 -0.76
N ILE A 74 14.41 -1.45 -1.73
CA ILE A 74 13.02 -1.88 -1.69
C ILE A 74 12.90 -3.22 -2.40
N THR A 75 12.17 -4.14 -1.80
CA THR A 75 11.84 -5.43 -2.39
C THR A 75 10.33 -5.53 -2.55
N THR A 76 9.88 -5.78 -3.77
CA THR A 76 8.47 -6.05 -4.08
C THR A 76 8.23 -7.55 -4.06
N ASN A 77 7.28 -7.97 -3.23
CA ASN A 77 6.86 -9.36 -3.11
C ASN A 77 5.40 -9.50 -3.52
N VAL A 78 5.03 -10.70 -3.95
CA VAL A 78 3.65 -11.04 -4.27
C VAL A 78 3.27 -12.40 -3.68
N ARG A 79 1.99 -12.60 -3.41
CA ARG A 79 1.40 -13.92 -3.11
C ARG A 79 0.17 -14.13 -3.96
N ILE A 80 0.11 -15.28 -4.64
CA ILE A 80 -1.03 -15.70 -5.46
C ILE A 80 -1.82 -16.71 -4.63
N PHE A 81 -3.04 -16.36 -4.24
CA PHE A 81 -3.88 -17.19 -3.37
C PHE A 81 -4.67 -18.24 -4.15
N ASN A 82 -5.11 -17.90 -5.35
CA ASN A 82 -5.82 -18.78 -6.26
C ASN A 82 -5.53 -18.37 -7.72
N GLY A 83 -5.79 -19.28 -8.65
CA GLY A 83 -5.59 -19.07 -10.09
C GLY A 83 -4.12 -19.13 -10.47
N THR A 84 -3.77 -18.44 -11.54
CA THR A 84 -2.38 -18.26 -11.98
C THR A 84 -2.08 -16.80 -12.24
N SER A 85 -0.81 -16.45 -12.41
CA SER A 85 -0.34 -15.18 -12.92
C SER A 85 0.51 -15.41 -14.17
N THR A 86 0.22 -14.67 -15.23
CA THR A 86 0.93 -14.70 -16.52
C THR A 86 1.61 -13.37 -16.85
N LEU A 87 1.21 -12.29 -16.17
CA LEU A 87 1.80 -10.97 -16.31
C LEU A 87 1.50 -10.16 -15.05
N TYR A 88 2.40 -9.26 -14.70
CA TYR A 88 2.05 -8.10 -13.89
C TYR A 88 2.51 -6.83 -14.58
N GLY A 89 1.67 -5.80 -14.53
CA GLY A 89 2.07 -4.41 -14.77
C GLY A 89 1.87 -3.62 -13.49
N ILE A 90 2.93 -3.12 -12.87
CA ILE A 90 2.85 -2.30 -11.66
C ILE A 90 3.55 -0.98 -11.92
N TRP A 91 2.89 0.11 -11.59
CA TRP A 91 3.52 1.40 -11.43
C TRP A 91 3.58 1.81 -9.97
N LEU A 92 4.56 2.63 -9.64
CA LEU A 92 4.72 3.35 -8.39
C LEU A 92 4.76 4.84 -8.73
N ARG A 93 3.86 5.63 -8.13
CA ARG A 93 3.79 7.08 -8.39
C ARG A 93 3.65 7.87 -7.10
N ASP A 94 4.08 9.12 -7.14
CA ASP A 94 3.69 10.15 -6.18
C ASP A 94 2.36 10.81 -6.63
N PRO A 95 1.25 10.61 -5.90
CA PRO A 95 -0.05 11.18 -6.26
C PRO A 95 -0.06 12.71 -6.27
N ALA A 96 0.83 13.35 -5.50
CA ALA A 96 0.96 14.81 -5.46
C ALA A 96 1.64 15.38 -6.72
N GLY A 97 2.20 14.53 -7.59
CA GLY A 97 2.88 14.94 -8.81
C GLY A 97 4.27 15.55 -8.59
N ASN A 98 4.82 15.43 -7.38
CA ASN A 98 6.09 16.03 -6.96
C ASN A 98 7.23 15.01 -6.93
N ALA A 99 7.22 14.01 -7.81
CA ALA A 99 8.29 13.00 -7.91
C ALA A 99 9.70 13.59 -8.16
N THR A 100 9.86 14.91 -8.20
CA THR A 100 11.14 15.62 -8.21
C THR A 100 12.06 15.29 -7.03
N THR A 101 11.52 14.74 -5.93
CA THR A 101 12.30 14.53 -4.71
C THR A 101 12.41 13.08 -4.28
N VAL A 102 11.92 12.16 -5.10
CA VAL A 102 12.03 10.72 -4.94
C VAL A 102 12.49 10.14 -6.27
N SER A 103 13.47 9.24 -6.25
CA SER A 103 13.94 8.56 -7.45
C SER A 103 14.13 7.07 -7.20
N VAL A 104 14.04 6.29 -8.28
CA VAL A 104 14.34 4.86 -8.34
C VAL A 104 15.60 4.63 -9.16
N SER A 105 16.43 3.70 -8.72
CA SER A 105 17.62 3.24 -9.45
C SER A 105 17.92 1.77 -9.11
N GLN A 106 18.87 1.17 -9.82
CA GLN A 106 19.36 -0.20 -9.54
C GLN A 106 18.24 -1.26 -9.48
N THR A 107 17.24 -1.13 -10.36
CA THR A 107 16.16 -2.11 -10.45
C THR A 107 16.73 -3.48 -10.84
N SER A 108 16.47 -4.48 -10.01
CA SER A 108 16.97 -5.85 -10.15
C SER A 108 15.84 -6.85 -10.03
N ILE A 109 15.94 -7.91 -10.83
CA ILE A 109 14.92 -8.95 -10.96
C ILE A 109 15.54 -10.33 -10.74
N ALA A 110 16.84 -10.37 -10.39
CA ALA A 110 17.58 -11.61 -10.21
C ALA A 110 16.93 -12.44 -9.08
N GLY A 111 16.57 -13.68 -9.40
CA GLY A 111 15.83 -14.56 -8.48
C GLY A 111 14.31 -14.47 -8.58
N SER A 112 13.76 -13.59 -9.43
CA SER A 112 12.32 -13.58 -9.72
C SER A 112 11.97 -14.62 -10.78
N PRO A 113 10.84 -15.35 -10.64
CA PRO A 113 10.31 -16.14 -11.73
C PRO A 113 9.72 -15.30 -12.86
N TYR A 114 9.48 -14.00 -12.67
CA TYR A 114 9.07 -13.06 -13.70
C TYR A 114 10.29 -12.51 -14.45
N SER A 115 10.89 -13.34 -15.30
CA SER A 115 12.16 -13.03 -15.95
C SER A 115 12.04 -12.25 -17.26
N GLN A 116 10.83 -12.11 -17.83
CA GLN A 116 10.59 -11.34 -19.06
C GLN A 116 10.15 -9.92 -18.73
N ILE A 117 11.11 -9.06 -18.37
CA ILE A 117 10.82 -7.71 -17.87
C ILE A 117 10.98 -6.62 -18.93
N GLN A 118 10.04 -5.69 -18.87
CA GLN A 118 10.08 -4.40 -19.53
C GLN A 118 9.97 -3.31 -18.47
N ILE A 119 11.07 -2.61 -18.23
CA ILE A 119 11.05 -1.34 -17.48
C ILE A 119 10.55 -0.28 -18.46
N LEU A 120 9.28 0.09 -18.34
CA LEU A 120 8.63 1.00 -19.26
C LEU A 120 9.01 2.46 -18.96
N GLN A 121 9.16 2.80 -17.68
CA GLN A 121 9.46 4.16 -17.25
C GLN A 121 10.06 4.18 -15.83
N GLU A 122 11.04 5.05 -15.61
CA GLU A 122 11.56 5.39 -14.27
C GLU A 122 11.78 6.89 -14.17
N ASN A 123 11.54 7.47 -12.98
CA ASN A 123 11.83 8.87 -12.65
C ASN A 123 11.19 9.90 -13.59
N ALA A 124 9.91 9.73 -13.90
CA ALA A 124 9.23 10.57 -14.85
C ALA A 124 8.61 11.84 -14.24
N ASN A 125 8.64 12.91 -15.03
CA ASN A 125 8.16 14.24 -14.64
C ASN A 125 6.64 14.33 -14.40
N ASN A 126 5.88 13.27 -14.69
CA ASN A 126 4.42 13.19 -14.49
C ASN A 126 4.04 12.53 -13.16
N GLY A 127 4.98 12.40 -12.22
CA GLY A 127 4.76 11.83 -10.89
C GLY A 127 4.99 10.31 -10.82
N PHE A 128 5.21 9.63 -11.95
CA PHE A 128 5.54 8.21 -11.96
C PHE A 128 7.01 8.00 -11.60
N VAL A 129 7.25 7.27 -10.52
CA VAL A 129 8.59 6.94 -10.05
C VAL A 129 9.11 5.69 -10.76
N SER A 130 8.25 4.69 -10.97
CA SER A 130 8.59 3.48 -11.71
C SER A 130 7.34 2.89 -12.37
N VAL A 131 7.51 2.30 -13.56
CA VAL A 131 6.50 1.52 -14.28
C VAL A 131 7.19 0.29 -14.85
N ILE A 132 6.80 -0.88 -14.35
CA ILE A 132 7.39 -2.17 -14.70
C ILE A 132 6.29 -3.09 -15.19
N GLU A 133 6.57 -3.79 -16.27
CA GLU A 133 5.77 -4.90 -16.76
C GLU A 133 6.63 -6.15 -16.85
N ALA A 134 6.09 -7.29 -16.43
CA ALA A 134 6.85 -8.53 -16.37
C ALA A 134 5.98 -9.76 -16.58
N GLY A 135 6.46 -10.69 -17.40
CA GLY A 135 5.92 -12.04 -17.54
C GLY A 135 6.86 -13.12 -17.01
N PRO A 136 6.34 -14.22 -16.46
CA PRO A 136 7.14 -15.43 -16.26
C PRO A 136 7.20 -16.26 -17.55
N PRO A 137 8.23 -17.11 -17.73
CA PRO A 137 8.36 -17.96 -18.92
C PRO A 137 7.24 -19.02 -19.00
N ALA A 138 6.58 -19.32 -17.89
CA ALA A 138 5.40 -20.16 -17.79
C ALA A 138 4.48 -19.59 -16.70
N ALA A 139 3.16 -19.81 -16.82
CA ALA A 139 2.18 -19.32 -15.86
C ALA A 139 2.52 -19.78 -14.43
N LEU A 140 2.49 -18.85 -13.48
CA LEU A 140 2.77 -19.12 -12.07
C LEU A 140 1.47 -19.40 -11.34
N GLY A 141 1.34 -20.57 -10.73
CA GLY A 141 0.15 -20.94 -9.95
C GLY A 141 0.10 -20.28 -8.58
N ALA A 142 -1.00 -20.55 -7.87
CA ALA A 142 -1.14 -20.23 -6.46
C ALA A 142 0.04 -20.78 -5.64
N SER A 143 0.52 -19.98 -4.69
CA SER A 143 1.67 -20.30 -3.83
C SER A 143 1.38 -19.94 -2.39
N PRO A 144 1.67 -20.83 -1.41
CA PRO A 144 1.61 -20.47 -0.01
C PRO A 144 2.72 -19.48 0.37
N ASP A 145 3.84 -19.50 -0.34
CA ASP A 145 5.01 -18.69 -0.05
C ASP A 145 5.04 -17.40 -0.91
N PRO A 146 5.54 -16.29 -0.34
CA PRO A 146 5.81 -15.08 -1.10
C PRO A 146 6.77 -15.32 -2.26
N ILE A 147 6.43 -14.76 -3.42
CA ILE A 147 7.24 -14.76 -4.63
C ILE A 147 7.89 -13.38 -4.75
N PHE A 148 9.21 -13.36 -4.91
CA PHE A 148 9.95 -12.13 -5.22
C PHE A 148 9.63 -11.64 -6.64
N LEU A 149 9.23 -10.38 -6.80
CA LEU A 149 8.98 -9.77 -8.11
C LEU A 149 10.22 -9.04 -8.64
N HIS A 150 10.68 -8.05 -7.89
CA HIS A 150 11.83 -7.24 -8.23
C HIS A 150 12.26 -6.46 -6.99
N SER A 151 13.45 -5.87 -7.04
CA SER A 151 13.94 -4.91 -6.07
C SER A 151 14.44 -3.65 -6.79
N PHE A 152 14.53 -2.55 -6.06
CA PHE A 152 15.11 -1.30 -6.56
C PHE A 152 15.62 -0.47 -5.39
N VAL A 153 16.53 0.46 -5.67
CA VAL A 153 16.95 1.49 -4.73
C VAL A 153 16.03 2.69 -4.85
N LEU A 154 15.31 3.00 -3.78
CA LEU A 154 14.51 4.20 -3.63
C LEU A 154 15.33 5.25 -2.90
N THR A 155 15.49 6.43 -3.50
CA THR A 155 16.23 7.55 -2.92
C THR A 155 15.33 8.76 -2.77
N LYS A 156 15.24 9.29 -1.54
CA LYS A 156 14.59 10.57 -1.23
C LYS A 156 15.67 11.64 -1.13
N THR A 157 15.51 12.74 -1.89
CA THR A 157 16.42 13.88 -1.79
C THR A 157 16.24 14.62 -0.48
N GLY A 158 17.34 15.03 0.15
CA GLY A 158 17.36 15.73 1.44
C GLY A 158 16.89 17.19 1.38
N SER A 159 16.64 17.74 0.19
CA SER A 159 16.26 19.15 -0.01
C SER A 159 14.82 19.49 0.38
N ASP A 160 13.98 18.50 0.66
CA ASP A 160 12.54 18.70 0.90
C ASP A 160 12.19 19.11 2.34
N PHE A 161 11.12 19.90 2.47
CA PHE A 161 10.59 20.33 3.76
C PHE A 161 9.80 19.22 4.48
N SER A 162 9.49 19.44 5.76
CA SER A 162 8.82 18.48 6.65
C SER A 162 7.51 17.96 6.05
N GLY A 163 7.21 16.68 6.24
CA GLY A 163 5.97 16.08 5.77
C GLY A 163 6.09 14.57 5.56
N VAL A 164 5.00 13.99 5.07
CA VAL A 164 4.93 12.60 4.64
C VAL A 164 4.79 12.60 3.11
N THR A 165 5.69 11.90 2.43
CA THR A 165 5.56 11.58 1.00
C THR A 165 4.97 10.19 0.88
N SER A 166 3.85 10.03 0.19
CA SER A 166 3.20 8.73 -0.01
C SER A 166 3.30 8.31 -1.47
N LEU A 167 4.03 7.25 -1.74
CA LEU A 167 4.08 6.62 -3.05
C LEU A 167 3.03 5.50 -3.10
N ARG A 168 2.20 5.53 -4.12
CA ARG A 168 1.13 4.56 -4.31
C ARG A 168 1.46 3.65 -5.47
N ALA A 169 1.20 2.37 -5.28
CA ALA A 169 1.25 1.40 -6.36
C ALA A 169 -0.09 1.34 -7.09
N GLY A 170 -0.04 0.97 -8.36
CA GLY A 170 -1.24 0.77 -9.16
C GLY A 170 -0.91 0.12 -10.50
N THR A 171 -1.91 0.05 -11.37
CA THR A 171 -1.78 -0.61 -12.66
C THR A 171 -2.83 -0.16 -13.67
N PRO A 172 -2.50 -0.01 -14.96
CA PRO A 172 -3.50 0.14 -16.00
C PRO A 172 -4.27 -1.16 -16.28
N ASN A 173 -3.62 -2.33 -16.16
CA ASN A 173 -4.12 -3.61 -16.66
C ASN A 173 -4.19 -4.74 -15.62
N GLY A 174 -3.67 -4.55 -14.41
CA GLY A 174 -3.68 -5.57 -13.36
C GLY A 174 -2.43 -6.44 -13.27
N PHE A 175 -2.56 -7.41 -12.38
CA PHE A 175 -2.04 -8.75 -12.63
C PHE A 175 -3.02 -9.46 -13.58
N THR A 176 -2.51 -10.19 -14.56
CA THR A 176 -3.34 -11.04 -15.44
C THR A 176 -3.12 -12.51 -15.14
N GLY A 177 -4.16 -13.32 -15.33
CA GLY A 177 -4.10 -14.73 -14.95
C GLY A 177 -5.30 -15.57 -15.38
N PHE A 178 -5.23 -16.86 -15.07
CA PHE A 178 -6.28 -17.86 -15.31
C PHE A 178 -7.18 -18.03 -14.09
N GLU A 179 -8.45 -18.40 -14.33
CA GLU A 179 -9.34 -18.82 -13.26
C GLU A 179 -8.97 -20.22 -12.74
N PRO A 180 -9.11 -20.49 -11.42
CA PRO A 180 -8.96 -21.85 -10.90
C PRO A 180 -9.95 -22.85 -11.54
N ALA A 181 -11.14 -22.37 -11.94
CA ALA A 181 -12.23 -23.19 -12.45
C ALA A 181 -12.32 -23.19 -13.98
N ASP A 182 -11.69 -22.23 -14.66
CA ASP A 182 -11.61 -22.14 -16.11
C ASP A 182 -10.21 -21.70 -16.55
N PRO A 183 -9.28 -22.64 -16.74
CA PRO A 183 -7.90 -22.34 -17.12
C PRO A 183 -7.78 -21.90 -18.59
N PHE A 184 -8.87 -21.83 -19.35
CA PHE A 184 -8.87 -21.35 -20.74
C PHE A 184 -9.25 -19.87 -20.85
N ASP A 185 -9.58 -19.20 -19.75
CA ASP A 185 -9.75 -17.75 -19.73
C ASP A 185 -8.39 -17.07 -19.48
N PHE A 186 -7.77 -16.63 -20.58
CA PHE A 186 -6.42 -16.06 -20.60
C PHE A 186 -6.33 -14.63 -20.02
N LEU A 187 -7.47 -13.97 -19.77
CA LEU A 187 -7.50 -12.54 -19.44
C LEU A 187 -8.44 -12.24 -18.28
N ARG A 188 -7.96 -12.49 -17.06
CA ARG A 188 -8.62 -12.02 -15.85
C ARG A 188 -7.75 -11.06 -15.05
N ALA A 189 -8.32 -9.90 -14.71
CA ALA A 189 -7.72 -9.00 -13.74
C ALA A 189 -7.73 -9.64 -12.34
N ALA A 190 -6.55 -9.79 -11.75
CA ALA A 190 -6.41 -10.15 -10.34
C ALA A 190 -6.52 -8.89 -9.48
N SER A 191 -7.26 -8.95 -8.38
CA SER A 191 -7.35 -7.83 -7.45
C SER A 191 -6.16 -7.84 -6.50
N VAL A 192 -5.54 -6.67 -6.31
CA VAL A 192 -4.62 -6.42 -5.20
C VAL A 192 -5.45 -6.04 -3.99
N ASP A 193 -5.59 -6.99 -3.07
CA ASP A 193 -6.27 -6.85 -1.78
C ASP A 193 -7.81 -6.83 -1.82
N PHE A 194 -8.44 -6.88 -0.64
CA PHE A 194 -9.89 -6.67 -0.38
C PHE A 194 -10.27 -5.17 -0.37
N ASN A 195 -9.31 -4.28 -0.58
CA ASN A 195 -9.51 -2.83 -0.54
C ASN A 195 -9.91 -2.30 -1.92
N PRO A 196 -10.91 -1.41 -2.02
CA PRO A 196 -11.34 -0.90 -3.31
C PRO A 196 -10.21 -0.08 -3.95
N ALA A 197 -9.80 -0.48 -5.15
CA ALA A 197 -8.94 0.34 -5.99
C ALA A 197 -9.65 1.65 -6.34
N VAL A 198 -8.91 2.75 -6.37
CA VAL A 198 -9.42 4.05 -6.81
C VAL A 198 -9.10 4.20 -8.29
N GLN A 199 -10.11 4.42 -9.12
CA GLN A 199 -9.91 4.68 -10.54
C GLN A 199 -9.36 6.09 -10.75
N ILE A 200 -8.24 6.22 -11.46
CA ILE A 200 -7.62 7.50 -11.80
C ILE A 200 -7.31 7.55 -13.32
N PRO A 201 -7.11 8.74 -13.90
CA PRO A 201 -6.61 8.83 -15.27
C PRO A 201 -5.28 8.06 -15.41
N GLY A 202 -5.25 7.05 -16.28
CA GLY A 202 -4.08 6.21 -16.51
C GLY A 202 -4.05 4.86 -15.78
N GLY A 203 -5.08 4.52 -14.98
CA GLY A 203 -5.24 3.17 -14.42
C GLY A 203 -5.97 3.10 -13.08
N PHE A 204 -5.78 2.00 -12.38
CA PHE A 204 -6.27 1.77 -11.02
C PHE A 204 -5.15 2.00 -10.02
N GLU A 205 -5.40 2.85 -9.03
CA GLU A 205 -4.51 3.08 -7.91
C GLU A 205 -4.97 2.26 -6.71
N TRP A 206 -4.04 1.60 -6.05
CA TRP A 206 -4.38 0.80 -4.88
C TRP A 206 -4.31 1.63 -3.60
N ALA A 207 -5.19 1.30 -2.65
CA ALA A 207 -5.10 1.81 -1.30
C ALA A 207 -3.90 1.20 -0.55
N ASN A 208 -3.50 -0.02 -0.93
CA ASN A 208 -2.28 -0.73 -0.55
C ASN A 208 -1.84 -1.65 -1.70
N PRO A 209 -0.54 -1.86 -1.94
CA PRO A 209 0.58 -1.39 -1.12
C PRO A 209 0.93 0.10 -1.35
N VAL A 210 1.33 0.76 -0.26
CA VAL A 210 1.77 2.17 -0.23
C VAL A 210 3.11 2.25 0.51
N ILE A 211 3.99 3.13 0.02
CA ILE A 211 5.24 3.49 0.70
C ILE A 211 5.10 4.91 1.25
N ASN A 212 5.15 5.07 2.57
CA ASN A 212 5.18 6.37 3.21
C ASN A 212 6.61 6.73 3.61
N ILE A 213 7.06 7.94 3.32
CA ILE A 213 8.38 8.45 3.69
C ILE A 213 8.16 9.67 4.59
N THR A 214 8.54 9.55 5.85
CA THR A 214 8.44 10.64 6.83
C THR A 214 9.77 11.35 6.98
N ASN A 215 9.79 12.65 6.70
CA ASN A 215 10.96 13.51 6.92
C ASN A 215 10.99 13.97 8.38
N VAL A 216 12.06 13.63 9.11
CA VAL A 216 12.23 14.02 10.52
C VAL A 216 13.28 15.14 10.63
N PRO A 217 12.98 16.26 11.32
CA PRO A 217 13.95 17.32 11.56
C PRO A 217 15.06 16.87 12.52
N GLU A 218 16.20 17.57 12.53
CA GLU A 218 17.31 17.21 13.42
C GLU A 218 16.90 17.19 14.90
N PRO A 219 17.54 16.31 15.70
CA PRO A 219 17.39 16.36 17.16
C PRO A 219 17.79 17.72 17.75
N THR A 220 18.72 18.47 17.13
CA THR A 220 19.07 19.84 17.50
C THR A 220 17.89 20.80 17.35
N THR A 221 17.10 20.69 16.28
CA THR A 221 15.88 21.50 16.08
C THR A 221 14.81 21.18 17.13
N ALA A 222 14.62 19.90 17.46
CA ALA A 222 13.70 19.49 18.52
C ALA A 222 14.15 20.00 19.90
N ALA A 223 15.46 19.92 20.19
CA ALA A 223 16.05 20.47 21.41
C ALA A 223 15.96 22.01 21.47
N MET A 224 16.16 22.70 20.35
CA MET A 224 16.01 24.16 20.23
C MET A 224 14.56 24.62 20.35
N LEU A 225 13.56 23.77 20.06
CA LEU A 225 12.14 24.06 20.31
C LEU A 225 11.75 23.77 21.77
N LEU A 226 12.35 22.74 22.39
CA LEU A 226 12.11 22.40 23.79
C LEU A 226 12.77 23.39 24.77
N ALA A 227 13.95 23.93 24.44
CA ALA A 227 14.65 24.90 25.30
C ALA A 227 13.82 26.17 25.63
N PRO A 228 13.23 26.90 24.66
CA PRO A 228 12.38 28.06 24.93
C PRO A 228 11.06 27.65 25.61
N ALA A 229 10.49 26.49 25.30
CA ALA A 229 9.29 25.99 25.97
C ALA A 229 9.54 25.73 27.48
N LEU A 230 10.67 25.12 27.83
CA LEU A 230 11.09 24.90 29.21
C LEU A 230 11.44 26.22 29.92
N LEU A 231 12.07 27.17 29.22
CA LEU A 231 12.35 28.52 29.75
C LEU A 231 11.06 29.31 30.03
N LEU A 232 10.04 29.19 29.19
CA LEU A 232 8.73 29.82 29.39
C LEU A 232 7.97 29.19 30.57
N LEU A 233 8.04 27.86 30.73
CA LEU A 233 7.47 27.15 31.89
C LEU A 233 8.14 27.58 33.21
N ARG A 234 9.46 27.75 33.23
CA ARG A 234 10.21 28.24 34.40
C ARG A 234 9.82 29.67 34.80
N ARG A 235 9.56 30.56 33.82
CA ARG A 235 9.14 31.95 34.09
C ARG A 235 7.73 32.05 34.70
N ARG A 236 6.80 31.16 34.32
CA ARG A 236 5.47 31.12 34.94
C ARG A 236 5.51 30.67 36.39
N HIS A 237 6.30 29.65 36.72
CA HIS A 237 6.42 29.17 38.10
C HIS A 237 7.11 30.14 39.05
N THR A 238 8.09 30.91 38.57
CA THR A 238 8.79 31.91 39.39
C THR A 238 7.91 33.11 39.74
N ARG A 239 7.08 33.60 38.79
CA ARG A 239 6.11 34.66 39.08
C ARG A 239 5.06 34.23 40.10
N HIS A 240 4.54 33.00 39.98
CA HIS A 240 3.50 32.50 40.89
C HIS A 240 3.97 32.35 42.34
N ARG A 241 5.24 31.97 42.57
CA ARG A 241 5.84 31.90 43.91
C ARG A 241 6.13 33.27 44.51
N TYR A 242 6.47 34.26 43.69
CA TYR A 242 6.72 35.62 44.16
C TYR A 242 5.42 36.29 44.63
N ASP A 243 4.32 36.09 43.89
CA ASP A 243 3.01 36.63 44.28
C ASP A 243 2.41 35.96 45.53
N GLN A 244 2.71 34.68 45.79
CA GLN A 244 2.29 34.02 47.03
C GLN A 244 3.02 34.56 48.28
N ARG A 245 4.31 34.91 48.17
CA ARG A 245 5.08 35.49 49.29
C ARG A 245 4.71 36.93 49.64
N ARG A 246 4.05 37.66 48.73
CA ARG A 246 3.58 39.03 48.99
C ARG A 246 2.21 39.08 49.69
N ARG A 247 1.53 37.93 49.81
CA ARG A 247 0.18 37.82 50.41
C ARG A 247 0.19 37.14 51.79
N SER A 248 1.35 36.72 52.27
CA SER A 248 1.62 36.23 53.63
C SER A 248 2.34 37.30 54.42
#